data_AF-A0A7L4NQJ5-F1
#
_entry.id   AF-A0A7L4NQJ5-F1
#
_cell.length_a   1.000
_cell.length_b   1.000
_cell.length_c   1.000
_cell.angle_alpha   90.00
_cell.angle_beta   90.00
_cell.angle_gamma   90.00
#
_symmetry.space_group_name_H-M   'P 1'
#
loop_
_entity.id
_entity.type
_entity.pdbx_description
1 polymer ?
#
loop_
_entity_poly.entity_id
_entity_poly.type
_entity_poly.pdbx_seq_one_letter_code
_entity_poly.pdbx_strand_id
1 'polypeptide(L)' 'GQGVAATSSDTPRSVPAAAPCTGGQRYQECGRPCGRSCAERRLDGAGDSCPDLAGLCVPGCQCPAGLVLAEDGQCVPP' A
#
# COMPACT_ATOMS: atom_id res chain seq x y z
N GLY A 1 -30.71 36.46 -18.86
CA GLY A 1 -29.88 35.68 -17.92
C GLY A 1 -29.51 34.38 -18.57
N GLN A 2 -28.25 34.21 -18.96
CA GLN A 2 -27.73 32.94 -19.45
C GLN A 2 -26.88 32.34 -18.34
N GLY A 3 -27.33 31.21 -17.82
CA GLY A 3 -26.61 30.42 -16.83
C GLY A 3 -25.32 29.91 -17.44
N VAL A 4 -24.21 30.19 -16.77
CA VAL A 4 -22.91 29.64 -17.09
C VAL A 4 -22.97 28.12 -16.87
N ALA A 5 -22.71 27.34 -17.92
CA ALA A 5 -22.42 25.93 -17.76
C ALA A 5 -21.13 25.85 -16.93
N ALA A 6 -21.23 25.31 -15.72
CA ALA A 6 -20.07 25.06 -14.88
C ALA A 6 -19.16 24.09 -15.64
N THR A 7 -18.10 24.62 -16.24
CA THR A 7 -16.93 23.83 -16.60
C THR A 7 -16.42 23.29 -15.28
N SER A 8 -16.74 22.02 -14.98
CA SER A 8 -16.09 21.28 -13.92
C SER A 8 -14.65 21.04 -14.34
N SER A 9 -13.87 22.11 -14.29
CA SER A 9 -12.42 22.11 -14.24
C SER A 9 -12.00 21.68 -12.83
N ASP A 10 -12.60 20.60 -12.32
CA ASP A 10 -12.03 19.88 -11.19
C ASP A 10 -11.11 18.83 -11.80
N THR A 11 -10.00 19.31 -12.36
CA THR A 11 -8.83 18.47 -12.49
C THR A 11 -8.39 18.26 -11.03
N PRO A 12 -8.54 17.07 -10.44
CA PRO A 12 -7.92 16.83 -9.14
C PRO A 12 -6.46 17.16 -9.34
N ARG A 13 -5.92 18.13 -8.56
CA ARG A 13 -4.50 18.50 -8.54
C ARG A 13 -3.72 17.25 -8.86
N SER A 14 -3.02 17.22 -10.00
CA SER A 14 -2.36 16.02 -10.50
C SER A 14 -1.40 15.50 -9.45
N VAL A 15 -1.90 14.67 -8.53
CA VAL A 15 -1.11 13.77 -7.74
C VAL A 15 -0.48 12.92 -8.82
N PRO A 16 0.87 12.89 -8.96
CA PRO A 16 1.48 11.96 -9.89
C PRO A 16 0.85 10.61 -9.59
N ALA A 17 0.16 10.01 -10.57
CA ALA A 17 -0.55 8.76 -10.38
C ALA A 17 0.45 7.83 -9.67
N ALA A 18 0.18 7.51 -8.40
CA ALA A 18 1.10 6.75 -7.59
C ALA A 18 1.56 5.58 -8.45
N ALA A 19 2.88 5.45 -8.65
CA ALA A 19 3.40 4.46 -9.59
C ALA A 19 2.67 3.14 -9.34
N PRO A 20 2.06 2.53 -10.38
CA PRO A 20 1.22 1.36 -10.18
C PRO A 20 2.04 0.31 -9.45
N CYS A 21 1.46 -0.26 -8.39
CA CYS A 21 2.15 -1.25 -7.58
C CYS A 21 2.66 -2.40 -8.47
N THR A 22 3.91 -2.81 -8.24
CA THR A 22 4.59 -3.82 -9.04
C THR A 22 4.75 -5.13 -8.27
N GLY A 23 5.14 -6.20 -8.96
CA GLY A 23 5.45 -7.47 -8.31
C GLY A 23 4.26 -8.16 -7.64
N GLY A 24 3.03 -7.92 -8.14
CA GLY A 24 1.80 -8.49 -7.58
C GLY A 24 1.25 -7.77 -6.35
N GLN A 25 1.88 -6.65 -5.95
CA GLN A 25 1.37 -5.79 -4.89
C GLN A 25 0.06 -5.08 -5.31
N ARG A 26 -0.76 -4.73 -4.34
CA ARG A 26 -1.96 -3.92 -4.48
C ARG A 26 -1.83 -2.68 -3.63
N TYR A 27 -2.30 -1.55 -4.14
CA TYR A 27 -2.40 -0.35 -3.33
C TYR A 27 -3.47 -0.56 -2.27
N GLN A 28 -3.16 -0.19 -1.04
CA GLN A 28 -4.08 -0.20 0.09
C GLN A 28 -3.99 1.15 0.79
N GLU A 29 -5.12 1.77 1.09
CA GLU A 29 -5.18 3.03 1.83
C GLU A 29 -4.86 2.86 3.33
N CYS A 30 -5.12 1.68 3.86
CA CYS A 30 -4.91 1.31 5.25
C CYS A 30 -4.17 -0.03 5.30
N GLY A 31 -2.85 0.08 5.12
CA GLY A 31 -1.94 -1.03 5.04
C GLY A 31 -1.14 -1.28 6.32
N ARG A 32 -0.68 -2.52 6.55
CA ARG A 32 0.20 -2.83 7.70
C ARG A 32 1.49 -1.99 7.60
N PRO A 33 1.98 -1.36 8.66
CA PRO A 33 3.18 -0.53 8.58
C PRO A 33 4.49 -1.34 8.52
N CYS A 34 4.46 -2.63 8.82
CA CYS A 34 5.64 -3.50 8.85
C CYS A 34 5.30 -4.97 8.51
N GLY A 35 6.31 -5.85 8.59
CA GLY A 35 6.15 -7.29 8.29
C GLY A 35 5.74 -7.54 6.84
N ARG A 36 6.21 -6.67 5.93
CA ARG A 36 5.86 -6.70 4.50
C ARG A 36 6.66 -7.75 3.76
N SER A 37 7.88 -8.01 4.22
CA SER A 37 8.85 -8.92 3.62
C SER A 37 9.17 -10.13 4.50
N CYS A 38 9.75 -11.18 3.90
CA CYS A 38 10.24 -12.34 4.64
C CYS A 38 11.31 -11.99 5.67
N ALA A 39 12.17 -11.01 5.34
CA ALA A 39 13.27 -10.58 6.20
C ALA A 39 12.76 -9.95 7.50
N GLU A 40 11.77 -9.05 7.39
CA GLU A 40 11.12 -8.42 8.56
C GLU A 40 10.43 -9.48 9.43
N ARG A 41 9.66 -10.40 8.83
CA ARG A 41 8.98 -11.48 9.57
C ARG A 41 9.93 -12.39 10.35
N ARG A 42 11.15 -12.60 9.85
CA ARG A 42 12.17 -13.42 10.53
C ARG A 42 12.74 -12.70 11.75
N LEU A 43 12.87 -11.37 11.70
CA LEU A 43 13.35 -10.56 12.81
C LEU A 43 12.31 -10.44 13.92
N ASP A 44 11.03 -10.47 13.57
CA ASP A 44 9.93 -10.18 14.49
C ASP A 44 9.40 -11.42 15.25
N GLY A 45 9.88 -12.63 14.92
CA GLY A 45 9.59 -13.89 15.64
C GLY A 45 8.13 -14.40 15.60
N ALA A 46 7.18 -13.52 15.32
CA ALA A 46 5.77 -13.81 15.04
C ALA A 46 5.31 -12.85 13.94
N GLY A 47 4.57 -13.38 12.96
CA GLY A 47 4.23 -12.70 11.69
C GLY A 47 3.37 -11.44 11.77
N ASP A 48 3.26 -10.79 12.94
CA ASP A 48 2.46 -9.61 13.22
C ASP A 48 3.13 -8.63 14.21
N SER A 49 4.36 -8.87 14.66
CA SER A 49 4.88 -8.22 15.86
C SER A 49 5.64 -6.92 15.60
N CYS A 50 4.96 -5.91 15.07
CA CYS A 50 5.28 -4.52 15.42
C CYS A 50 4.33 -4.06 16.51
N PRO A 51 4.58 -4.42 17.78
CA PRO A 51 3.67 -4.13 18.89
C PRO A 51 3.41 -2.62 19.03
N ASP A 52 4.43 -1.80 18.79
CA ASP A 52 4.33 -0.34 18.87
C ASP A 52 3.51 0.30 17.74
N LEU A 53 3.24 -0.46 16.67
CA LEU A 53 2.46 -0.04 15.51
C LEU A 53 1.14 -0.82 15.39
N ALA A 54 0.78 -1.59 16.41
CA ALA A 54 -0.47 -2.34 16.46
C ALA A 54 -1.65 -1.37 16.35
N GLY A 55 -2.52 -1.59 15.35
CA GLY A 55 -3.68 -0.73 15.09
C GLY A 55 -3.39 0.52 14.25
N LEU A 56 -2.12 0.82 13.94
CA LEU A 56 -1.78 1.84 12.96
C LEU A 56 -1.78 1.25 11.55
N CYS A 57 -2.22 2.04 10.57
CA CYS A 57 -2.11 1.69 9.17
C CYS A 57 -1.67 2.89 8.34
N VAL A 58 -0.99 2.58 7.24
CA VAL A 58 -0.43 3.60 6.33
C VAL A 58 -0.77 3.25 4.87
N PRO A 59 -1.04 4.26 4.02
CA PRO A 59 -1.29 4.02 2.61
C PRO A 59 -0.02 3.54 1.89
N GLY A 60 -0.14 2.57 0.99
CA GLY A 60 0.98 2.12 0.17
C GLY A 60 0.74 0.81 -0.59
N CYS A 61 1.73 0.37 -1.35
CA CYS A 61 1.72 -0.90 -2.06
C CYS A 61 2.00 -2.07 -1.12
N GLN A 62 1.28 -3.17 -1.34
CA GLN A 62 1.35 -4.34 -0.47
C GLN A 62 1.00 -5.65 -1.12
N CYS A 63 1.64 -6.71 -0.65
CA CYS A 63 1.19 -8.05 -0.96
C CYS A 63 -0.22 -8.33 -0.40
N PRO A 64 -1.09 -8.98 -1.18
CA PRO A 64 -2.36 -9.50 -0.70
C PRO A 64 -2.16 -10.42 0.52
N ALA A 65 -3.24 -10.63 1.27
CA ALA A 65 -3.23 -11.55 2.41
C ALA A 65 -2.69 -12.94 2.02
N GLY A 66 -1.81 -13.49 2.84
CA GLY A 66 -1.17 -14.80 2.61
C GLY A 66 0.12 -14.75 1.76
N LEU A 67 0.53 -13.57 1.29
CA LEU A 67 1.78 -13.39 0.54
C LEU A 67 2.69 -12.38 1.24
N VAL A 68 3.98 -12.48 0.94
CA VAL A 68 5.04 -11.62 1.47
C VAL A 68 5.93 -11.14 0.33
N LEU A 69 6.54 -9.98 0.51
CA LEU A 69 7.45 -9.40 -0.47
C LEU A 69 8.80 -10.11 -0.38
N ALA A 70 9.20 -10.78 -1.45
CA ALA A 70 10.56 -11.29 -1.62
C ALA A 70 11.54 -10.15 -1.92
N GLU A 71 12.84 -10.43 -1.79
CA GLU A 71 13.91 -9.46 -2.07
C GLU A 71 13.93 -8.97 -3.53
N ASP A 72 13.41 -9.77 -4.46
CA ASP A 72 13.25 -9.41 -5.87
C ASP A 72 12.03 -8.50 -6.14
N GLY A 73 11.27 -8.17 -5.10
CA GLY A 73 10.08 -7.32 -5.18
C GLY A 73 8.81 -8.07 -5.58
N GLN A 74 8.82 -9.40 -5.64
CA GLN A 74 7.65 -10.20 -5.98
C GLN A 74 6.89 -10.66 -4.72
N CYS A 75 5.56 -10.62 -4.78
CA CYS A 75 4.71 -11.24 -3.75
C CYS A 75 4.69 -12.76 -3.93
N VAL A 76 5.22 -13.46 -2.93
CA VAL A 76 5.36 -14.92 -2.92
C VAL A 76 4.78 -15.51 -1.63
N PRO A 77 4.48 -16.82 -1.59
CA PRO A 77 4.16 -17.51 -0.35
C PRO A 77 5.31 -17.37 0.67
N PRO A 78 5.01 -17.16 1.96
CA PRO A 78 6.01 -16.97 3.02
C PRO A 78 6.83 -18.22 3.37
#